data_AF-A0A3N5YKS3-F1
#
_entry.id   AF-A0A3N5YKS3-F1
#
_cell.length_a   1.000
_cell.length_b   1.000
_cell.length_c   1.000
_cell.angle_alpha   90.00
_cell.angle_beta   90.00
_cell.angle_gamma   90.00
#
_symmetry.space_group_name_H-M   'P 1'
#
loop_
_entity.id
_entity.type
_entity.pdbx_description
1 polymer ?
#
loop_
_entity_poly.entity_id
_entity_poly.type
_entity_poly.pdbx_seq_one_letter_code
_entity_poly.pdbx_strand_id
1 'polypeptide(L)'
;MVLAFLAVQACDGVLTYIGMSTFGPHMEGNPIVSSLMVAFGVGPGLTGAKVVAGMFGILLHVSGVHRLMALLTALYLVLAVVPWTALLMLG
;
A
#
# COMPACT_ATOMS: atom_id res chain seq x y z
N MET A 1 11.03 -8.79 10.25
CA MET A 1 9.90 -7.84 10.09
C MET A 1 9.92 -7.14 8.73
N VAL A 2 11.07 -6.67 8.23
CA VAL A 2 11.13 -5.93 6.95
C VAL A 2 10.59 -6.69 5.74
N LEU A 3 10.92 -7.98 5.59
CA LEU A 3 10.38 -8.78 4.47
C LEU A 3 8.85 -8.90 4.53
N ALA A 4 8.27 -9.07 5.73
CA ALA A 4 6.83 -9.13 5.92
C ALA A 4 6.16 -7.80 5.57
N PHE A 5 6.76 -6.67 5.99
CA PHE A 5 6.29 -5.34 5.61
C PHE A 5 6.33 -5.14 4.09
N LEU A 6 7.44 -5.51 3.43
CA LEU A 6 7.57 -5.38 1.98
C LEU A 6 6.57 -6.26 1.23
N ALA A 7 6.33 -7.49 1.71
CA ALA A 7 5.32 -8.37 1.14
C ALA A 7 3.91 -7.77 1.28
N VAL A 8 3.55 -7.27 2.46
CA VAL A 8 2.27 -6.58 2.68
C VAL A 8 2.14 -5.35 1.79
N GLN A 9 3.21 -4.55 1.63
CA GLN A 9 3.21 -3.38 0.76
C GLN A 9 3.02 -3.73 -0.71
N ALA A 10 3.61 -4.85 -1.16
CA ALA A 10 3.45 -5.37 -2.51
C ALA A 10 2.01 -5.87 -2.73
N CYS A 11 1.46 -6.64 -1.78
CA CYS A 11 0.07 -7.11 -1.83
C CYS A 11 -0.91 -5.93 -1.88
N ASP A 12 -0.74 -4.96 -0.99
CA ASP A 12 -1.50 -3.70 -0.99
C ASP A 12 -1.39 -3.00 -2.35
N GLY A 13 -0.18 -2.88 -2.92
CA GLY A 13 0.00 -2.29 -4.26
C GLY A 13 -0.76 -3.01 -5.36
N VAL A 14 -0.69 -4.33 -5.41
CA VAL A 14 -1.41 -5.13 -6.41
C VAL A 14 -2.92 -4.99 -6.24
N LEU A 15 -3.41 -5.09 -5.01
CA LEU A 15 -4.82 -5.02 -4.69
C LEU A 15 -5.41 -3.63 -4.98
N THR A 16 -4.71 -2.56 -4.60
CA THR A 16 -5.07 -1.18 -4.97
C THR A 16 -5.14 -1.02 -6.48
N TYR A 17 -4.14 -1.52 -7.22
CA TYR A 17 -4.13 -1.42 -8.69
C TYR A 17 -5.33 -2.11 -9.33
N ILE A 18 -5.61 -3.36 -8.93
CA ILE A 18 -6.75 -4.13 -9.42
C ILE A 18 -8.05 -3.45 -9.03
N GLY A 19 -8.18 -3.04 -7.77
CA GLY A 19 -9.36 -2.35 -7.23
C GLY A 19 -9.71 -1.09 -8.00
N MET A 20 -8.74 -0.21 -8.25
CA MET A 20 -8.99 0.99 -9.05
C MET A 20 -9.25 0.70 -10.52
N SER A 21 -8.63 -0.35 -11.07
CA SER A 21 -8.90 -0.77 -12.46
C SER A 21 -10.32 -1.33 -12.62
N THR A 22 -10.90 -1.86 -11.53
CA THR A 22 -12.22 -2.49 -11.50
C THR A 22 -13.32 -1.47 -11.14
N PHE A 23 -13.12 -0.71 -10.07
CA PHE A 23 -14.12 0.19 -9.48
C PHE A 23 -13.88 1.67 -9.81
N GLY A 24 -12.73 2.00 -10.38
CA GLY A 24 -12.34 3.35 -10.76
C GLY A 24 -11.45 4.07 -9.73
N PRO A 25 -10.79 5.17 -10.13
CA PRO A 25 -9.79 5.86 -9.30
C PRO A 25 -10.32 6.53 -8.03
N HIS A 26 -11.64 6.79 -7.97
CA HIS A 26 -12.28 7.45 -6.82
C HIS A 26 -12.32 6.59 -5.56
N MET A 27 -12.03 5.29 -5.69
CA MET A 27 -11.99 4.35 -4.57
C MET A 27 -10.70 4.46 -3.74
N GLU A 28 -9.65 5.10 -4.25
CA GLU A 28 -8.44 5.34 -3.47
C GLU A 28 -8.67 6.49 -2.47
N GLY A 29 -8.89 6.12 -1.20
CA GLY A 29 -9.16 7.09 -0.13
C GLY A 29 -7.93 7.87 0.35
N ASN A 30 -6.72 7.51 -0.07
CA ASN A 30 -5.50 8.21 0.31
C ASN A 30 -5.23 9.39 -0.65
N PRO A 31 -5.36 10.66 -0.19
CA PRO A 31 -5.25 11.82 -1.07
C PRO A 31 -3.83 11.99 -1.64
N ILE A 32 -2.78 11.53 -0.95
CA ILE A 32 -1.40 11.61 -1.43
C ILE A 32 -1.20 10.63 -2.59
N VAL A 33 -1.64 9.39 -2.40
CA VAL A 33 -1.53 8.32 -3.40
C VAL A 33 -2.39 8.67 -4.62
N SER A 34 -3.62 9.14 -4.40
CA SER A 34 -4.52 9.61 -5.45
C SER A 34 -3.91 10.78 -6.24
N SER A 35 -3.31 11.77 -5.57
CA SER A 35 -2.64 12.89 -6.25
C SER A 35 -1.45 12.42 -7.11
N LEU A 36 -0.66 11.46 -6.63
CA LEU A 36 0.44 10.87 -7.39
C LEU A 36 -0.07 10.13 -8.64
N MET A 37 -1.19 9.42 -8.53
CA MET A 37 -1.81 8.75 -9.68
C MET A 37 -2.41 9.72 -10.68
N VAL A 38 -2.95 10.85 -10.22
CA VAL A 38 -3.41 11.94 -11.10
C VAL A 38 -2.23 12.56 -11.84
N ALA A 39 -1.11 12.79 -11.15
CA ALA A 39 0.06 13.43 -11.73
C ALA A 39 0.86 12.52 -12.69
N PHE A 40 1.01 11.24 -12.36
CA PHE A 40 1.92 10.31 -13.05
C PHE A 40 1.22 9.11 -13.71
N GLY A 41 -0.11 9.05 -13.62
CA GLY A 41 -0.88 7.87 -14.00
C GLY A 41 -0.92 6.80 -12.91
N VAL A 42 -1.91 5.91 -12.99
CA VAL A 42 -2.21 4.91 -11.96
C VAL A 42 -1.00 4.01 -11.67
N GLY A 43 -0.42 3.38 -12.69
CA GLY A 43 0.71 2.45 -12.53
C GLY A 43 1.96 3.11 -11.95
N PRO A 44 2.52 4.15 -12.59
CA PRO A 44 3.72 4.83 -12.10
C PRO A 44 3.51 5.52 -10.76
N GLY A 45 2.38 6.22 -10.56
CA GLY A 45 2.07 6.91 -9.31
C GLY A 45 1.95 5.96 -8.12
N LEU A 46 1.25 4.83 -8.29
CA LEU A 46 1.13 3.80 -7.27
C LEU A 46 2.48 3.14 -6.95
N THR A 47 3.21 2.76 -7.99
CA THR A 47 4.52 2.10 -7.84
C THR A 47 5.48 3.01 -7.08
N GLY A 48 5.55 4.30 -7.46
CA GLY A 48 6.35 5.30 -6.75
C GLY A 48 5.97 5.40 -5.27
N ALA A 49 4.68 5.49 -4.96
CA ALA A 49 4.20 5.54 -3.58
C ALA A 49 4.62 4.29 -2.77
N LYS A 50 4.48 3.08 -3.35
CA LYS A 50 4.87 1.84 -2.65
C LYS A 50 6.39 1.71 -2.49
N VAL A 51 7.19 2.15 -3.47
CA VAL A 51 8.66 2.17 -3.37
C VAL A 51 9.09 3.09 -2.23
N VAL A 52 8.54 4.31 -2.15
CA VAL A 52 8.84 5.25 -1.06
C VAL A 52 8.46 4.67 0.31
N ALA A 53 7.28 4.07 0.42
CA ALA A 53 6.86 3.39 1.65
C ALA A 53 7.79 2.23 2.02
N GLY A 54 8.19 1.41 1.05
CA GLY A 54 9.16 0.33 1.22
C GLY A 54 10.51 0.83 1.72
N MET A 55 11.03 1.91 1.14
CA MET A 55 12.26 2.56 1.59
C MET A 55 12.16 3.03 3.04
N PHE A 56 11.06 3.70 3.42
CA PHE A 56 10.86 4.09 4.83
C PHE A 56 10.76 2.89 5.77
N GLY A 57 10.12 1.80 5.34
CA GLY A 57 10.11 0.55 6.10
C GLY A 57 11.53 0.00 6.33
N ILE A 58 12.36 -0.02 5.29
CA ILE A 58 13.76 -0.44 5.40
C ILE A 58 14.53 0.47 6.36
N LEU A 59 14.37 1.80 6.25
CA LEU A 59 15.02 2.76 7.15
C LEU A 59 14.61 2.54 8.61
N LEU A 60 13.31 2.37 8.89
CA LEU A 60 12.82 2.05 10.24
C LEU A 60 13.41 0.75 10.79
N HIS A 61 13.60 -0.26 9.93
CA HIS A 61 14.23 -1.51 10.31
C HIS A 61 15.69 -1.31 10.72
N VAL A 62 16.46 -0.59 9.89
CA VAL A 62 17.89 -0.31 10.15
C VAL A 62 18.08 0.61 11.36
N SER A 63 17.14 1.53 11.62
CA SER A 63 17.13 2.37 12.83
C SER A 63 16.72 1.61 14.11
N GLY A 64 16.45 0.31 14.05
CA GLY A 64 16.12 -0.52 15.22
C GLY A 64 14.69 -0.32 15.76
N VAL A 65 13.83 0.42 15.05
CA VAL A 65 12.46 0.75 15.48
C VAL A 65 11.48 -0.37 15.11
N HIS A 66 11.77 -1.60 15.57
CA HIS A 66 11.04 -2.79 15.14
C HIS A 66 9.57 -2.83 15.59
N ARG A 67 9.22 -2.18 16.70
CA ARG A 67 7.83 -2.08 17.20
C ARG A 67 6.94 -1.26 16.27
N LEU A 68 7.44 -0.11 15.82
CA LEU A 68 6.70 0.73 14.86
C LEU A 68 6.52 -0.01 13.54
N MET A 69 7.56 -0.70 13.07
CA MET A 69 7.46 -1.50 11.86
C MET A 69 6.44 -2.63 11.99
N ALA A 70 6.41 -3.34 13.12
CA ALA A 70 5.40 -4.36 13.42
C ALA A 70 3.97 -3.80 13.29
N LEU A 71 3.75 -2.65 13.93
CA LEU A 71 2.47 -1.97 13.94
C LEU A 71 2.07 -1.56 12.53
N LEU A 72 2.98 -0.97 11.75
CA LEU A 72 2.72 -0.60 10.36
C LEU A 72 2.37 -1.81 9.50
N THR A 73 3.11 -2.92 9.63
CA THR A 73 2.78 -4.17 8.92
C THR A 73 1.37 -4.67 9.26
N ALA A 74 1.01 -4.69 10.55
CA ALA A 74 -0.31 -5.12 10.99
C ALA A 74 -1.43 -4.19 10.50
N LEU A 75 -1.21 -2.86 10.57
CA LEU A 75 -2.16 -1.87 10.08
C LEU A 75 -2.39 -2.01 8.58
N TYR A 76 -1.34 -2.13 7.78
CA TYR A 76 -1.50 -2.33 6.33
C TYR A 76 -2.21 -3.64 6.00
N LEU A 77 -1.94 -4.71 6.74
CA LEU A 77 -2.63 -5.98 6.56
C LEU A 77 -4.14 -5.84 6.83
N VAL A 78 -4.52 -5.21 7.94
CA VAL A 78 -5.92 -5.14 8.40
C VAL A 78 -6.71 -4.04 7.70
N LEU A 79 -6.09 -2.90 7.38
CA LEU A 79 -6.78 -1.72 6.85
C LEU A 79 -6.64 -1.54 5.35
N ALA A 80 -5.68 -2.19 4.70
CA ALA A 80 -5.52 -2.12 3.26
C ALA A 80 -5.77 -3.48 2.61
N VAL A 81 -5.00 -4.52 2.99
CA VAL A 81 -5.10 -5.83 2.34
C VAL A 81 -6.47 -6.47 2.56
N VAL A 82 -6.93 -6.59 3.82
CA VAL A 82 -8.23 -7.23 4.13
C VAL A 82 -9.43 -6.50 3.49
N PRO A 83 -9.54 -5.16 3.53
CA PRO A 83 -10.66 -4.46 2.90
C PRO A 83 -10.64 -4.58 1.38
N TRP A 84 -9.47 -4.49 0.74
CA TRP A 84 -9.39 -4.67 -0.71
C TRP A 84 -9.74 -6.09 -1.12
N THR A 85 -9.28 -7.12 -0.41
CA THR A 85 -9.65 -8.51 -0.74
C THR A 85 -11.14 -8.74 -0.55
N ALA A 86 -11.74 -8.24 0.53
CA ALA A 86 -13.17 -8.33 0.75
C ALA A 86 -13.97 -7.62 -0.35
N LEU A 87 -13.57 -6.40 -0.72
CA LEU A 87 -14.23 -5.64 -1.79
C LEU A 87 -14.11 -6.35 -3.15
N LEU A 88 -12.95 -6.88 -3.49
CA LEU A 88 -12.74 -7.59 -4.77
C LEU A 88 -13.45 -8.94 -4.84
N MET A 89 -13.76 -9.56 -3.69
CA MET A 89 -14.46 -10.85 -3.63
C MET A 89 -15.98 -10.71 -3.51
N LEU A 90 -16.46 -9.63 -2.89
CA LEU A 90 -17.88 -9.43 -2.54
C LEU A 90 -18.54 -8.28 -3.31
N GLY A 91 -17.76 -7.42 -3.95
CA GLY A 91 -18.22 -6.22 -4.68
C GLY A 91 -18.42 -6.43 -6.17
#